data_AF-A0AAW6JVZ5-F1
#
_entry.id   AF-A0AAW6JVZ5-F1
#
_cell.length_a   1.000
_cell.length_b   1.000
_cell.length_c   1.000
_cell.angle_alpha   90.00
_cell.angle_beta   90.00
_cell.angle_gamma   90.00
#
_symmetry.space_group_name_H-M   'P 1'
#
loop_
_entity.id
_entity.type
_entity.pdbx_description
1 polymer ?
#
loop_
_entity_poly.entity_id
_entity_poly.type
_entity_poly.pdbx_seq_one_letter_code
_entity_poly.pdbx_strand_id
1 'polypeptide(L)'
;MNSQLSTFWNLPAKQVFGQVQSTPQGLTSEDAKQRLSKYGANSLKQKQHSHTLTLLLNQFNSPIILILMAAAILSSFLKDTIDAVIILVIVLTSGLLGFWQERGAADAVQKLLELVEIKASILRDGKAQDVPVDEVMPGDIVLLSAGNSIPGDCLVLESQTLSVDEATLTGETYPVPKEPGVLPAETGLGQRTNSLFMGTHVVSGSATAVVVNTGKATEFGKVSERLKFRPPETEFENGIRKFGYFLLEVTLTSQKEQFLTFSLSAPR
;
A
#
# COMPACT_ATOMS: atom_id res chain seq x y z
N MET A 1 19.60 7.04 4.90
CA MET A 1 18.94 6.97 6.22
C MET A 1 19.93 6.35 7.19
N ASN A 2 20.22 7.01 8.31
CA ASN A 2 21.24 6.58 9.27
C ASN A 2 20.94 5.16 9.76
N SER A 3 21.89 4.23 9.59
CA SER A 3 21.74 2.81 9.99
C SER A 3 21.66 2.60 11.51
N GLN A 4 21.65 3.66 12.33
CA GLN A 4 21.54 3.59 13.79
C GLN A 4 20.10 3.70 14.30
N LEU A 5 19.15 4.18 13.48
CA LEU A 5 17.73 4.22 13.87
C LEU A 5 17.07 2.82 13.82
N SER A 6 17.75 1.83 13.23
CA SER A 6 17.24 0.45 13.18
C SER A 6 17.33 -0.28 14.53
N THR A 7 18.02 0.27 15.52
CA THR A 7 18.19 -0.33 16.87
C THR A 7 17.88 0.67 17.99
N PHE A 8 16.80 1.43 17.84
CA PHE A 8 16.45 2.51 18.77
C PHE A 8 16.20 2.03 20.21
N TRP A 9 15.79 0.78 20.41
CA TRP A 9 15.57 0.17 21.74
C TRP A 9 16.84 0.04 22.58
N ASN A 10 18.02 0.13 21.96
CA ASN A 10 19.31 0.06 22.64
C ASN A 10 19.85 1.42 23.08
N LEU A 11 19.19 2.51 22.68
CA LEU A 11 19.70 3.85 22.91
C LEU A 11 18.97 4.52 24.09
N PRO A 12 19.69 5.25 24.96
CA PRO A 12 19.05 6.13 25.93
C PRO A 12 18.17 7.18 25.23
N ALA A 13 17.05 7.55 25.84
CA ALA A 13 16.10 8.51 25.28
C ALA A 13 16.77 9.81 24.76
N LYS A 14 17.76 10.34 25.49
CA LYS A 14 18.53 11.52 25.09
C LYS A 14 19.23 11.37 23.73
N GLN A 15 19.77 10.19 23.43
CA GLN A 15 20.42 9.92 22.14
C GLN A 15 19.38 9.76 21.03
N VAL A 16 18.25 9.11 21.32
CA VAL A 16 17.13 9.00 20.36
C VAL A 16 16.63 10.38 19.98
N PHE A 17 16.42 11.28 20.95
CA PHE A 17 16.06 12.69 20.69
C PHE A 17 17.06 13.40 19.76
N GLY A 18 18.36 13.18 19.97
CA GLY A 18 19.39 13.71 19.08
C GLY A 18 19.30 13.16 17.65
N GLN A 19 18.96 11.88 17.48
CA GLN A 19 18.85 11.25 16.15
C GLN A 19 17.58 11.67 15.40
N VAL A 20 16.45 11.75 16.09
CA VAL A 20 15.18 12.21 15.49
C VAL A 20 15.05 13.73 15.48
N GLN A 21 16.09 14.45 15.94
CA GLN A 21 16.15 15.91 16.01
C GLN A 21 14.90 16.49 16.70
N SER A 22 14.55 15.96 17.87
CA SER A 22 13.36 16.39 18.62
C SER A 22 13.71 16.63 20.09
N THR A 23 12.74 17.15 20.84
CA THR A 23 12.86 17.44 22.26
C THR A 23 11.78 16.71 23.07
N PRO A 24 11.94 16.58 24.39
CA PRO A 24 10.88 16.04 25.26
C PRO A 24 9.56 16.82 25.20
N GLN A 25 9.60 18.09 24.75
CA GLN A 25 8.43 18.95 24.57
C GLN A 25 7.74 18.75 23.21
N GLY A 26 8.22 17.80 22.39
CA GLY A 26 7.71 17.55 21.05
C GLY A 26 8.34 18.42 19.97
N LEU A 27 7.78 18.30 18.76
CA LEU A 27 8.15 19.11 17.61
C LEU A 27 7.37 20.43 17.58
N THR A 28 7.90 21.42 16.88
CA THR A 28 7.09 22.59 16.51
C THR A 28 6.17 22.25 15.34
N SER A 29 5.04 22.94 15.24
CA SER A 29 4.13 22.76 14.08
C SER A 29 4.81 23.08 12.74
N GLU A 30 5.78 24.00 12.73
CA GLU A 30 6.55 24.36 11.54
C GLU A 30 7.52 23.24 11.14
N ASP A 31 8.27 22.69 12.10
CA ASP A 31 9.18 21.56 11.85
C ASP A 31 8.41 20.33 11.35
N ALA A 32 7.24 20.06 11.93
CA ALA A 32 6.38 18.95 11.50
C ALA A 32 5.93 19.12 10.05
N LYS A 33 5.50 20.32 9.65
CA LYS A 33 5.13 20.62 8.24
C LYS A 33 6.30 20.45 7.28
N GLN A 34 7.48 20.94 7.66
CA GLN A 34 8.69 20.77 6.85
C GLN A 34 9.04 19.29 6.68
N ARG A 35 8.96 18.50 7.76
CA ARG A 35 9.17 17.04 7.71
C ARG A 35 8.14 16.34 6.85
N LEU A 36 6.86 16.71 6.95
CA LEU A 36 5.80 16.13 6.13
C LEU A 36 6.05 16.38 4.64
N SER A 37 6.53 17.57 4.27
CA SER A 37 6.90 17.88 2.88
C SER A 37 8.12 17.10 2.38
N LYS A 38 9.08 16.79 3.27
CA LYS A 38 10.35 16.12 2.95
C LYS A 38 10.25 14.59 2.94
N TYR A 39 9.61 14.01 3.94
CA TYR A 39 9.52 12.56 4.16
C TYR A 39 8.22 11.97 3.63
N GLY A 40 7.20 12.80 3.39
CA GLY A 40 5.87 12.37 3.00
C GLY A 40 5.01 11.96 4.20
N ALA A 41 3.73 11.70 3.94
CA ALA A 41 2.78 11.26 4.96
C ALA A 41 3.15 9.90 5.55
N ASN A 42 2.78 9.69 6.82
CA ASN A 42 2.86 8.42 7.53
C ASN A 42 1.79 7.45 6.99
N SER A 43 2.00 6.99 5.76
CA SER A 43 1.10 6.07 5.09
C SER A 43 1.86 4.89 4.50
N LEU A 44 1.25 3.71 4.61
CA LEU A 44 1.71 2.49 3.94
C LEU A 44 1.34 2.50 2.43
N LYS A 45 0.42 3.40 2.04
CA LYS A 45 -0.01 3.59 0.66
C LYS A 45 1.04 4.43 -0.08
N GLN A 46 1.54 3.88 -1.17
CA GLN A 46 2.28 4.67 -2.16
C GLN A 46 1.26 5.54 -2.89
N LYS A 47 1.52 6.84 -3.08
CA LYS A 47 0.87 7.63 -4.14
C LYS A 47 1.26 6.99 -5.48
N GLN A 48 0.55 5.97 -5.91
CA GLN A 48 0.73 5.33 -7.21
C GLN A 48 0.12 6.22 -8.28
N HIS A 49 0.78 7.34 -8.58
CA HIS A 49 0.39 8.22 -9.67
C HIS A 49 0.50 7.56 -11.06
N SER A 50 1.10 6.36 -11.18
CA SER A 50 1.22 5.65 -12.46
C SER A 50 0.11 4.66 -12.78
N HIS A 51 -0.82 4.38 -11.85
CA HIS A 51 -1.79 3.29 -12.08
C HIS A 51 -2.79 3.60 -13.19
N THR A 52 -3.12 4.87 -13.45
CA THR A 52 -4.18 5.22 -14.42
C THR A 52 -3.83 4.82 -15.87
N LEU A 53 -2.63 5.15 -16.33
CA LEU A 53 -2.16 4.77 -17.67
C LEU A 53 -1.86 3.27 -17.75
N THR A 54 -1.26 2.71 -16.69
CA THR A 54 -0.88 1.29 -16.65
C THR A 54 -2.10 0.36 -16.62
N LEU A 55 -3.17 0.72 -15.91
CA LEU A 55 -4.44 -0.02 -15.92
C LEU A 55 -5.07 0.02 -17.32
N LEU A 56 -5.07 1.18 -17.97
CA LEU A 56 -5.62 1.33 -19.32
C LEU A 56 -4.82 0.51 -20.34
N LEU A 57 -3.49 0.51 -20.27
CA LEU A 57 -2.62 -0.32 -21.11
C LEU A 57 -2.77 -1.83 -20.83
N ASN A 58 -2.96 -2.23 -19.57
CA ASN A 58 -3.21 -3.62 -19.22
C ASN A 58 -4.54 -4.13 -19.78
N GLN A 59 -5.55 -3.26 -19.95
CA GLN A 59 -6.81 -3.63 -20.60
C GLN A 59 -6.58 -4.12 -22.03
N PHE A 60 -5.68 -3.49 -22.79
CA PHE A 60 -5.33 -3.90 -24.16
C PHE A 60 -4.55 -5.22 -24.24
N ASN A 61 -3.96 -5.68 -23.14
CA ASN A 61 -3.31 -7.00 -23.05
C ASN A 61 -4.29 -8.14 -22.73
N SER A 62 -5.58 -7.86 -22.56
CA SER A 62 -6.60 -8.90 -22.38
C SER A 62 -6.72 -9.74 -23.65
N PRO A 63 -6.67 -11.10 -23.56
CA PRO A 63 -6.79 -11.99 -24.70
C PRO A 63 -8.05 -11.73 -25.54
N ILE A 64 -9.15 -11.36 -24.89
CA ILE A 64 -10.42 -11.06 -25.56
C ILE A 64 -10.28 -9.82 -26.45
N ILE A 65 -9.63 -8.77 -25.95
CA ILE A 65 -9.40 -7.53 -26.73
C ILE A 65 -8.42 -7.79 -27.87
N LEU A 66 -7.39 -8.62 -27.66
CA LEU A 66 -6.46 -9.01 -28.73
C LEU A 66 -7.16 -9.79 -29.86
N ILE A 67 -8.07 -10.72 -29.52
CA ILE A 67 -8.89 -11.44 -30.52
C ILE A 67 -9.77 -10.46 -31.31
N LEU A 68 -10.42 -9.51 -30.62
CA LEU A 68 -11.28 -8.52 -31.29
C LEU A 68 -10.48 -7.55 -32.17
N MET A 69 -9.29 -7.13 -31.74
CA MET A 69 -8.38 -6.33 -32.58
C MET A 69 -7.93 -7.11 -33.82
N ALA A 70 -7.60 -8.39 -33.68
CA ALA A 70 -7.25 -9.24 -34.81
C ALA A 70 -8.44 -9.39 -35.80
N ALA A 71 -9.66 -9.56 -35.28
CA ALA A 71 -10.87 -9.62 -36.09
C ALA A 71 -11.14 -8.30 -36.85
N ALA A 72 -10.95 -7.15 -36.20
CA ALA A 72 -11.09 -5.83 -36.83
C ALA A 72 -10.06 -5.61 -37.95
N ILE A 73 -8.81 -6.03 -37.74
CA ILE A 73 -7.75 -5.96 -38.77
C ILE A 73 -8.13 -6.83 -39.97
N LEU A 74 -8.56 -8.07 -39.75
CA LEU A 74 -8.98 -9.00 -40.80
C LEU A 74 -10.18 -8.46 -41.59
N SER A 75 -11.21 -7.96 -40.92
CA SER A 75 -12.38 -7.34 -41.56
C SER A 75 -11.98 -6.15 -42.45
N SER A 76 -11.01 -5.33 -41.99
CA SER A 76 -10.45 -4.24 -42.82
C SER A 76 -9.72 -4.75 -44.06
N PHE A 77 -9.04 -5.90 -43.99
CA PHE A 77 -8.41 -6.53 -45.17
C PHE A 77 -9.43 -7.04 -46.18
N LEU A 78 -10.62 -7.47 -45.72
CA LEU A 78 -11.73 -7.90 -46.58
C LEU A 78 -12.49 -6.72 -47.23
N LYS A 79 -12.02 -5.47 -47.04
CA LYS A 79 -12.69 -4.21 -47.46
C LYS A 79 -14.08 -4.00 -46.85
N ASP A 80 -14.45 -4.74 -45.81
CA ASP A 80 -15.67 -4.48 -45.06
C ASP A 80 -15.40 -3.43 -43.99
N THR A 81 -15.32 -2.18 -44.43
CA THR A 81 -15.00 -1.05 -43.55
C THR A 81 -16.08 -0.78 -42.51
N ILE A 82 -17.31 -1.24 -42.72
CA ILE A 82 -18.42 -1.03 -41.78
C ILE A 82 -18.23 -1.97 -40.58
N ASP A 83 -17.99 -3.25 -40.82
CA ASP A 83 -17.80 -4.25 -39.77
C ASP A 83 -16.56 -3.97 -38.92
N ALA A 84 -15.44 -3.58 -39.55
CA ALA A 84 -14.22 -3.21 -38.84
C ALA A 84 -14.43 -2.01 -37.90
N VAL A 85 -15.19 -1.00 -38.35
CA VAL A 85 -15.51 0.19 -37.54
C VAL A 85 -16.44 -0.18 -36.38
N ILE A 86 -17.44 -1.04 -36.60
CA ILE A 86 -18.35 -1.49 -35.52
C ILE A 86 -17.56 -2.20 -34.41
N ILE A 87 -16.68 -3.14 -34.79
CA ILE A 87 -15.86 -3.88 -33.81
C ILE A 87 -14.95 -2.93 -33.04
N LEU A 88 -14.28 -1.99 -33.73
CA LEU A 88 -13.41 -1.01 -33.09
C LEU A 88 -14.16 -0.15 -32.06
N VAL A 89 -15.37 0.32 -32.41
CA VAL A 89 -16.22 1.12 -31.51
C VAL A 89 -16.63 0.32 -30.28
N ILE A 90 -17.03 -0.95 -30.45
CA ILE A 90 -17.43 -1.82 -29.33
C ILE A 90 -16.24 -2.03 -28.38
N VAL A 91 -15.05 -2.33 -28.91
CA VAL A 91 -13.83 -2.56 -28.11
C VAL A 91 -13.44 -1.31 -27.33
N LEU A 92 -13.39 -0.16 -28.00
CA LEU A 92 -13.04 1.11 -27.36
C LEU A 92 -14.05 1.49 -26.28
N THR A 93 -15.34 1.36 -26.57
CA THR A 93 -16.41 1.69 -25.62
C THR A 93 -16.37 0.75 -24.41
N SER A 94 -16.17 -0.55 -24.62
CA SER A 94 -16.08 -1.54 -23.54
C SER A 94 -14.83 -1.32 -22.68
N GLY A 95 -13.69 -0.98 -23.30
CA GLY A 95 -12.47 -0.63 -22.58
C GLY A 95 -12.63 0.64 -21.73
N LEU A 96 -13.27 1.68 -22.27
CA LEU A 96 -13.58 2.90 -21.52
C LEU A 96 -14.55 2.64 -20.36
N LEU A 97 -15.63 1.89 -20.61
CA LEU A 97 -16.60 1.52 -19.58
C LEU A 97 -15.94 0.72 -18.46
N GLY A 98 -15.13 -0.28 -18.80
CA GLY A 98 -14.40 -1.09 -17.80
C GLY A 98 -13.45 -0.23 -16.96
N PHE A 99 -12.69 0.67 -17.61
CA PHE A 99 -11.80 1.60 -16.91
C PHE A 99 -12.56 2.55 -15.97
N TRP A 100 -13.72 3.09 -16.38
CA TRP A 100 -14.54 3.93 -15.51
C TRP A 100 -15.18 3.16 -14.36
N GLN A 101 -15.64 1.93 -14.59
CA GLN A 101 -16.20 1.06 -13.55
C GLN A 101 -15.15 0.74 -12.48
N GLU A 102 -13.94 0.35 -12.90
CA GLU A 102 -12.86 -0.02 -11.99
C GLU A 102 -12.36 1.19 -11.18
N ARG A 103 -12.23 2.36 -11.83
CA ARG A 103 -11.89 3.60 -11.13
C ARG A 103 -12.97 4.02 -10.13
N GLY A 104 -14.25 3.92 -10.52
CA GLY A 104 -15.38 4.27 -9.65
C GLY A 104 -15.46 3.37 -8.41
N ALA A 105 -15.20 2.07 -8.55
CA ALA A 105 -15.16 1.14 -7.42
C ALA A 105 -13.99 1.45 -6.46
N ALA A 106 -12.79 1.71 -7.00
CA ALA A 106 -11.63 2.07 -6.19
C ALA A 106 -11.84 3.40 -5.42
N ASP A 107 -12.40 4.41 -6.08
CA ASP A 107 -12.68 5.72 -5.48
C ASP A 107 -13.75 5.64 -4.38
N ALA A 108 -14.77 4.80 -4.54
CA ALA A 108 -15.82 4.59 -3.53
C ALA A 108 -15.26 3.97 -2.24
N VAL A 109 -14.40 2.95 -2.37
CA VAL A 109 -13.71 2.32 -1.22
C VAL A 109 -12.79 3.33 -0.54
N GLN A 110 -12.05 4.13 -1.30
CA GLN A 110 -11.14 5.14 -0.77
C GLN A 110 -11.91 6.21 0.04
N LYS A 111 -13.04 6.71 -0.46
CA LYS A 111 -13.90 7.67 0.27
C LYS A 111 -14.49 7.10 1.56
N LEU A 112 -14.86 5.82 1.58
CA LEU A 112 -15.32 5.15 2.80
C LEU A 112 -14.20 5.07 3.85
N LEU A 113 -12.96 4.80 3.42
CA LEU A 113 -11.80 4.77 4.32
C LEU A 113 -11.44 6.18 4.85
N GLU A 114 -11.64 7.23 4.05
CA GLU A 114 -11.42 8.64 4.47
C GLU A 114 -12.41 9.09 5.56
N LEU A 115 -13.59 8.47 5.67
CA LEU A 115 -14.55 8.77 6.74
C LEU A 115 -14.11 8.24 8.13
N VAL A 116 -13.10 7.37 8.18
CA VAL A 116 -12.52 6.82 9.43
C VAL A 116 -11.11 7.39 9.59
N GLU A 117 -11.01 8.72 9.73
CA GLU A 117 -9.73 9.37 9.97
C GLU A 117 -9.23 9.02 11.39
N ILE A 118 -8.28 8.08 11.45
CA ILE A 118 -7.64 7.70 12.71
C ILE A 118 -6.75 8.87 13.16
N LYS A 119 -6.99 9.36 14.37
CA LYS A 119 -6.21 10.43 15.00
C LYS A 119 -5.28 9.88 16.06
N ALA A 120 -4.15 10.54 16.24
CA ALA A 120 -3.19 10.30 17.31
C ALA A 120 -3.03 11.58 18.16
N SER A 121 -3.09 11.43 19.47
CA SER A 121 -2.79 12.50 20.41
C SER A 121 -1.28 12.67 20.50
N ILE A 122 -0.78 13.86 20.16
CA ILE A 122 0.64 14.18 20.16
C ILE A 122 0.93 15.48 20.90
N LEU A 123 2.18 15.65 21.33
CA LEU A 123 2.69 16.90 21.87
C LEU A 123 3.40 17.68 20.76
N ARG A 124 2.84 18.84 20.37
CA ARG A 124 3.49 19.81 19.48
C ARG A 124 3.38 21.22 20.05
N ASP A 125 4.40 22.03 19.86
CA ASP A 125 4.49 23.37 20.46
C ASP A 125 4.28 23.36 21.99
N GLY A 126 4.67 22.26 22.65
CA GLY A 126 4.48 22.03 24.08
C GLY A 126 3.02 21.78 24.52
N LYS A 127 2.09 21.58 23.59
CA LYS A 127 0.66 21.35 23.87
C LYS A 127 0.19 20.02 23.27
N ALA A 128 -0.68 19.34 23.99
CA ALA A 128 -1.34 18.14 23.49
C ALA A 128 -2.38 18.53 22.42
N GLN A 129 -2.33 17.88 21.28
CA GLN A 129 -3.29 18.04 20.20
C GLN A 129 -3.48 16.75 19.41
N ASP A 130 -4.68 16.55 18.88
CA ASP A 130 -4.98 15.40 18.03
C ASP A 130 -4.68 15.74 16.57
N VAL A 131 -3.82 14.95 15.94
CA VAL A 131 -3.52 15.05 14.52
C VAL A 131 -3.89 13.76 13.79
N PRO A 132 -4.18 13.82 12.48
CA PRO A 132 -4.31 12.61 11.68
C PRO A 132 -3.05 11.75 11.78
N VAL A 133 -3.20 10.42 11.87
CA VAL A 133 -2.04 9.49 11.94
C VAL A 133 -1.09 9.70 10.75
N ASP A 134 -1.63 10.05 9.58
CA ASP A 134 -0.89 10.36 8.36
C ASP A 134 0.06 11.56 8.50
N GLU A 135 -0.19 12.46 9.46
CA GLU A 135 0.65 13.63 9.75
C GLU A 135 1.66 13.39 10.87
N VAL A 136 1.64 12.22 11.51
CA VAL A 136 2.60 11.87 12.58
C VAL A 136 3.98 11.64 11.98
N MET A 137 4.97 12.37 12.46
CA MET A 137 6.34 12.36 11.93
C MET A 137 7.32 11.75 12.94
N PRO A 138 8.46 11.18 12.47
CA PRO A 138 9.56 10.85 13.36
C PRO A 138 9.97 12.05 14.20
N GLY A 139 10.08 11.85 15.51
CA GLY A 139 10.35 12.88 16.50
C GLY A 139 9.12 13.45 17.20
N ASP A 140 7.89 13.19 16.73
CA ASP A 140 6.70 13.54 17.50
C ASP A 140 6.67 12.75 18.82
N ILE A 141 6.16 13.40 19.86
CA ILE A 141 5.85 12.74 21.13
C ILE A 141 4.38 12.35 21.09
N VAL A 142 4.10 11.06 21.24
CA VAL A 142 2.75 10.52 21.28
C VAL A 142 2.32 10.32 22.74
N LEU A 143 1.08 10.70 23.02
CA LEU A 143 0.41 10.48 24.29
C LEU A 143 -0.58 9.35 24.08
N LEU A 144 -0.39 8.26 24.81
CA LEU A 144 -1.10 7.02 24.60
C LEU A 144 -1.91 6.64 25.83
N SER A 145 -3.14 6.21 25.60
CA SER A 145 -4.06 5.68 26.60
C SER A 145 -4.75 4.43 26.07
N ALA A 146 -5.39 3.66 26.96
CA ALA A 146 -6.16 2.48 26.59
C ALA A 146 -7.11 2.74 25.41
N GLY A 147 -7.09 1.84 24.42
CA GLY A 147 -7.86 1.94 23.18
C GLY A 147 -7.18 2.72 22.05
N ASN A 148 -6.06 3.40 22.30
CA ASN A 148 -5.32 4.07 21.24
C ASN A 148 -4.54 3.06 20.39
N SER A 149 -4.53 3.28 19.07
CA SER A 149 -3.64 2.59 18.15
C SER A 149 -2.28 3.29 18.11
N ILE A 150 -1.22 2.49 17.98
CA ILE A 150 0.14 3.00 17.91
C ILE A 150 0.43 3.53 16.49
N PRO A 151 0.71 4.84 16.30
CA PRO A 151 0.77 5.47 14.98
C PRO A 151 2.07 5.18 14.20
N GLY A 152 3.11 4.70 14.87
CA GLY A 152 4.45 4.44 14.32
C GLY A 152 5.28 3.62 15.30
N ASP A 153 6.49 3.22 14.91
CA ASP A 153 7.38 2.55 15.89
C ASP A 153 7.93 3.60 16.85
N CYS A 154 7.72 3.39 18.15
CA CYS A 154 8.02 4.36 19.19
C CYS A 154 8.93 3.77 20.28
N LEU A 155 9.73 4.64 20.91
CA LEU A 155 10.43 4.34 22.15
C LEU A 155 9.62 4.89 23.33
N VAL A 156 9.32 4.05 24.33
CA VAL A 156 8.64 4.44 25.56
C VAL A 156 9.53 5.35 26.38
N LEU A 157 9.02 6.54 26.73
CA LEU A 157 9.70 7.51 27.59
C LEU A 157 9.21 7.38 29.04
N GLU A 158 7.89 7.26 29.21
CA GLU A 158 7.22 7.10 30.49
C GLU A 158 6.03 6.15 30.29
N SER A 159 5.75 5.30 31.27
CA SER A 159 4.57 4.43 31.26
C SER A 159 3.96 4.27 32.65
N GLN A 160 2.64 4.05 32.68
CA GLN A 160 1.88 3.73 33.89
C GLN A 160 1.00 2.52 33.60
N THR A 161 1.40 1.36 34.14
CA THR A 161 0.74 0.04 33.94
C THR A 161 0.38 -0.22 32.47
N LEU A 162 1.27 0.17 31.55
CA LEU A 162 1.04 0.08 30.11
C LEU A 162 1.12 -1.39 29.67
N SER A 163 0.08 -1.83 28.96
CA SER A 163 0.07 -3.12 28.28
C SER A 163 -0.46 -2.96 26.86
N VAL A 164 0.17 -3.66 25.91
CA VAL A 164 -0.08 -3.53 24.47
C VAL A 164 -0.35 -4.90 23.87
N ASP A 165 -1.35 -4.96 23.01
CA ASP A 165 -1.63 -6.16 22.21
C ASP A 165 -0.77 -6.14 20.94
N GLU A 166 0.23 -7.01 20.90
CA GLU A 166 1.17 -7.17 19.79
C GLU A 166 0.84 -8.36 18.88
N ALA A 167 -0.34 -8.98 19.02
CA ALA A 167 -0.74 -10.17 18.28
C ALA A 167 -0.63 -9.99 16.75
N THR A 168 -0.91 -8.78 16.24
CA THR A 168 -0.80 -8.44 14.82
C THR A 168 0.63 -8.54 14.27
N LEU A 169 1.65 -8.42 15.11
CA LEU A 169 3.05 -8.38 14.69
C LEU A 169 3.88 -9.58 15.17
N THR A 170 3.63 -10.05 16.39
CA THR A 170 4.38 -11.15 17.02
C THR A 170 3.62 -12.48 17.01
N GLY A 171 2.30 -12.44 16.87
CA GLY A 171 1.43 -13.60 17.02
C GLY A 171 1.17 -14.01 18.48
N GLU A 172 1.70 -13.25 19.45
CA GLU A 172 1.44 -13.51 20.88
C GLU A 172 0.06 -12.98 21.27
N THR A 173 -0.78 -13.84 21.85
CA THR A 173 -2.19 -13.53 22.16
C THR A 173 -2.37 -12.78 23.48
N TYR A 174 -1.34 -12.75 24.34
CA TYR A 174 -1.42 -12.09 25.63
C TYR A 174 -0.83 -10.67 25.57
N PRO A 175 -1.51 -9.68 26.17
CA PRO A 175 -0.98 -8.32 26.24
C PRO A 175 0.39 -8.26 26.92
N VAL A 176 1.34 -7.56 26.28
CA VAL A 176 2.73 -7.46 26.72
C VAL A 176 2.92 -6.17 27.53
N PRO A 177 3.45 -6.23 28.77
CA PRO A 177 3.73 -5.05 29.56
C PRO A 177 4.91 -4.25 28.96
N LYS A 178 4.80 -2.93 28.99
CA LYS A 178 5.79 -2.01 28.40
C LYS A 178 6.32 -1.01 29.42
N GLU A 179 7.64 -0.85 29.44
CA GLU A 179 8.36 -0.01 30.40
C GLU A 179 9.53 0.73 29.74
N PRO A 180 9.79 1.99 30.15
CA PRO A 180 10.94 2.73 29.66
C PRO A 180 12.26 2.08 30.12
N GLY A 181 13.29 2.15 29.28
CA GLY A 181 14.59 1.57 29.60
C GLY A 181 15.46 1.40 28.37
N VAL A 182 16.63 0.80 28.58
CA VAL A 182 17.57 0.45 27.50
C VAL A 182 17.73 -1.06 27.47
N LEU A 183 17.59 -1.65 26.29
CA LEU A 183 17.69 -3.09 26.08
C LEU A 183 18.94 -3.44 25.25
N PRO A 184 19.49 -4.67 25.37
CA PRO A 184 20.56 -5.13 24.49
C PRO A 184 20.20 -5.02 23.00
N ALA A 185 21.19 -4.77 22.14
CA ALA A 185 20.97 -4.62 20.70
C ALA A 185 20.37 -5.90 20.07
N GLU A 186 20.77 -7.06 20.59
CA GLU A 186 20.34 -8.40 20.13
C GLU A 186 18.93 -8.81 20.62
N THR A 187 18.22 -7.93 21.35
CA THR A 187 16.87 -8.24 21.83
C THR A 187 15.90 -8.45 20.66
N GLY A 188 15.33 -9.66 20.60
CA GLY A 188 14.32 -10.04 19.61
C GLY A 188 13.04 -9.21 19.74
N LEU A 189 12.27 -9.12 18.65
CA LEU A 189 11.13 -8.20 18.52
C LEU A 189 10.12 -8.30 19.69
N GLY A 190 9.66 -9.51 20.03
CA GLY A 190 8.68 -9.72 21.11
C GLY A 190 9.20 -9.45 22.53
N GLN A 191 10.52 -9.37 22.72
CA GLN A 191 11.13 -9.09 24.02
C GLN A 191 11.42 -7.59 24.22
N ARG A 192 11.11 -6.73 23.25
CA ARG A 192 11.37 -5.29 23.33
C ARG A 192 10.29 -4.58 24.16
N THR A 193 10.44 -4.64 25.48
CA THR A 193 9.50 -4.04 26.45
C THR A 193 9.50 -2.50 26.43
N ASN A 194 10.56 -1.86 25.92
CA ASN A 194 10.65 -0.40 25.81
C ASN A 194 10.18 0.16 24.46
N SER A 195 9.67 -0.69 23.58
CA SER A 195 9.30 -0.33 22.21
C SER A 195 7.82 -0.59 21.97
N LEU A 196 7.22 0.29 21.16
CA LEU A 196 5.85 0.17 20.66
C LEU A 196 5.90 0.10 19.14
N PHE A 197 5.02 -0.67 18.52
CA PHE A 197 5.08 -0.93 17.08
C PHE A 197 3.81 -0.49 16.35
N MET A 198 3.96 0.02 15.14
CA MET A 198 2.82 0.44 14.32
C MET A 198 1.83 -0.72 14.10
N GLY A 199 0.54 -0.45 14.24
CA GLY A 199 -0.53 -1.44 14.02
C GLY A 199 -0.86 -2.32 15.24
N THR A 200 -0.20 -2.09 16.37
CA THR A 200 -0.62 -2.61 17.68
C THR A 200 -1.52 -1.58 18.38
N HIS A 201 -2.12 -1.97 19.51
CA HIS A 201 -3.00 -1.09 20.27
C HIS A 201 -2.81 -1.24 21.78
N VAL A 202 -3.04 -0.15 22.50
CA VAL A 202 -2.95 -0.13 23.96
C VAL A 202 -4.17 -0.82 24.56
N VAL A 203 -3.93 -1.86 25.35
CA VAL A 203 -4.98 -2.59 26.06
C VAL A 203 -5.33 -1.89 27.36
N SER A 204 -4.32 -1.45 28.11
CA SER A 204 -4.49 -0.79 29.40
C SER A 204 -3.33 0.15 29.73
N GLY A 205 -3.57 1.07 30.67
CA GLY A 205 -2.58 2.02 31.14
C GLY A 205 -2.46 3.26 30.25
N SER A 206 -1.38 4.01 30.48
CA SER A 206 -1.02 5.18 29.70
C SER A 206 0.50 5.27 29.51
N ALA A 207 0.93 5.97 28.48
CA ALA A 207 2.35 6.19 28.21
C ALA A 207 2.61 7.45 27.39
N THR A 208 3.81 7.96 27.55
CA THR A 208 4.42 8.96 26.67
C THR A 208 5.54 8.27 25.91
N ALA A 209 5.55 8.40 24.58
CA ALA A 209 6.56 7.77 23.75
C ALA A 209 7.01 8.70 22.62
N VAL A 210 8.24 8.52 22.13
CA VAL A 210 8.76 9.26 20.97
C VAL A 210 8.66 8.39 19.73
N VAL A 211 8.11 8.94 18.65
CA VAL A 211 8.03 8.28 17.35
C VAL A 211 9.41 8.24 16.73
N VAL A 212 9.88 7.05 16.38
CA VAL A 212 11.20 6.83 15.77
C VAL A 212 11.06 6.54 14.29
N ASN A 213 10.17 5.61 13.92
CA ASN A 213 9.92 5.25 12.53
C ASN A 213 8.44 5.38 12.18
N THR A 214 8.15 5.78 10.95
CA THR A 214 6.79 5.93 10.41
C THR A 214 6.67 5.27 9.04
N GLY A 215 5.45 4.96 8.63
CA GLY A 215 5.12 4.39 7.33
C GLY A 215 5.91 3.14 7.01
N LYS A 216 6.59 3.12 5.86
CA LYS A 216 7.37 1.96 5.40
C LYS A 216 8.58 1.62 6.26
N ALA A 217 9.08 2.58 7.03
CA ALA A 217 10.27 2.37 7.86
C ALA A 217 9.97 1.58 9.14
N THR A 218 8.70 1.41 9.50
CA THR A 218 8.27 0.64 10.67
C THR A 218 8.45 -0.86 10.45
N GLU A 219 8.48 -1.65 11.53
CA GLU A 219 8.49 -3.12 11.43
C GLU A 219 7.27 -3.64 10.68
N PHE A 220 6.09 -3.13 10.98
CA PHE A 220 4.87 -3.46 10.25
C PHE A 220 4.94 -3.03 8.77
N GLY A 221 5.52 -1.87 8.48
CA GLY A 221 5.73 -1.38 7.12
C GLY A 221 6.69 -2.26 6.31
N LYS A 222 7.79 -2.71 6.91
CA LYS A 222 8.73 -3.65 6.29
C LYS A 222 8.08 -5.00 5.98
N VAL A 223 7.28 -5.52 6.91
CA VAL A 223 6.51 -6.77 6.70
C VAL A 223 5.48 -6.58 5.59
N SER A 224 4.72 -5.48 5.63
CA SER A 224 3.72 -5.14 4.60
C SER A 224 4.33 -4.99 3.21
N GLU A 225 5.54 -4.43 3.09
CA GLU A 225 6.23 -4.30 1.80
C GLU A 225 6.72 -5.65 1.26
N ARG A 226 7.12 -6.58 2.14
CA ARG A 226 7.44 -7.97 1.74
C ARG A 226 6.18 -8.74 1.36
N LEU A 227 5.03 -8.45 1.96
CA LEU A 227 3.74 -9.08 1.66
C LEU A 227 3.02 -8.46 0.45
N LYS A 228 3.50 -7.33 -0.10
CA LYS A 228 3.03 -6.75 -1.38
C LYS A 228 3.35 -7.62 -2.61
N PHE A 229 3.41 -8.93 -2.44
CA PHE A 229 3.13 -9.83 -3.55
C PHE A 229 1.72 -9.51 -4.02
N ARG A 230 1.60 -9.04 -5.27
CA ARG A 230 0.31 -8.99 -5.96
C ARG A 230 -0.40 -10.32 -5.69
N PRO A 231 -1.67 -10.32 -5.26
CA PRO A 231 -2.40 -11.58 -5.17
C PRO A 231 -2.18 -12.30 -6.49
N PRO A 232 -1.62 -13.52 -6.47
CA PRO A 232 -1.41 -14.26 -7.70
C PRO A 232 -2.78 -14.39 -8.36
N GLU A 233 -2.81 -14.24 -9.69
CA GLU A 233 -4.04 -14.38 -10.45
C GLU A 233 -4.73 -15.68 -10.06
N THR A 234 -6.06 -15.62 -9.92
CA THR A 234 -6.81 -16.79 -9.51
C THR A 234 -6.64 -17.91 -10.53
N GLU A 235 -6.73 -19.17 -10.10
CA GLU A 235 -6.71 -20.33 -11.00
C GLU A 235 -7.77 -20.19 -12.11
N PHE A 236 -8.91 -19.58 -11.80
CA PHE A 236 -9.96 -19.26 -12.75
C PHE A 236 -9.53 -18.22 -13.79
N GLU A 237 -8.97 -17.08 -13.37
CA GLU A 237 -8.46 -16.04 -14.28
C GLU A 237 -7.34 -16.57 -15.18
N ASN A 238 -6.42 -17.35 -14.62
CA ASN A 238 -5.36 -18.02 -15.37
C ASN A 238 -5.95 -19.01 -16.40
N GLY A 239 -6.99 -19.75 -16.01
CA GLY A 239 -7.75 -20.63 -16.89
C GLY A 239 -8.41 -19.88 -18.05
N ILE A 240 -9.11 -18.77 -17.78
CA ILE A 240 -9.73 -17.94 -18.82
C ILE A 240 -8.68 -17.35 -19.75
N ARG A 241 -7.54 -16.89 -19.24
CA ARG A 241 -6.47 -16.35 -20.09
C ARG A 241 -5.86 -17.42 -20.98
N LYS A 242 -5.53 -18.60 -20.45
CA LYS A 242 -5.02 -19.73 -21.24
C LYS A 242 -6.03 -20.18 -22.29
N PHE A 243 -7.30 -20.25 -21.94
CA PHE A 243 -8.38 -20.55 -22.88
C PHE A 243 -8.49 -19.46 -23.96
N GLY A 244 -8.36 -18.19 -23.59
CA GLY A 244 -8.29 -17.07 -24.52
C GLY A 244 -7.13 -17.20 -25.52
N TYR A 245 -5.92 -17.55 -25.06
CA TYR A 245 -4.79 -17.80 -25.95
C TYR A 245 -5.00 -19.01 -26.87
N PHE A 246 -5.60 -20.09 -26.36
CA PHE A 246 -5.96 -21.26 -27.17
C PHE A 246 -6.95 -20.87 -28.29
N LEU A 247 -7.99 -20.11 -27.98
CA LEU A 247 -8.93 -19.62 -28.99
C LEU A 247 -8.24 -18.71 -30.01
N LEU A 248 -7.30 -17.87 -29.58
CA LEU A 248 -6.52 -17.00 -30.47
C LEU A 248 -5.67 -17.83 -31.43
N GLU A 249 -5.00 -18.88 -30.95
CA GLU A 249 -4.20 -19.80 -31.77
C GLU A 249 -5.05 -20.56 -32.79
N VAL A 250 -6.21 -21.08 -32.38
CA VAL A 250 -7.17 -21.76 -33.28
C VAL A 250 -7.70 -20.79 -34.34
N THR A 251 -8.05 -19.57 -33.93
CA THR A 251 -8.57 -18.55 -34.85
C THR A 251 -7.51 -18.17 -35.90
N LEU A 252 -6.26 -17.91 -35.50
CA LEU A 252 -5.18 -17.60 -36.43
C LEU A 252 -4.87 -18.77 -37.39
N THR A 253 -4.93 -20.00 -36.90
CA THR A 253 -4.70 -21.20 -37.73
C THR A 253 -5.80 -21.38 -38.77
N SER A 254 -7.06 -21.28 -38.36
CA SER A 254 -8.22 -21.35 -39.27
C SER A 254 -8.19 -20.22 -40.32
N GLN A 255 -7.83 -19.00 -39.91
CA GLN A 255 -7.68 -17.85 -40.81
C GLN A 255 -6.56 -18.09 -41.85
N LYS A 256 -5.44 -18.66 -41.43
CA LYS A 256 -4.33 -19.00 -42.33
C LYS A 256 -4.74 -20.03 -43.38
N GLU A 257 -5.51 -21.05 -43.00
CA GLU A 257 -6.04 -22.06 -43.92
C GLU A 257 -7.05 -21.46 -44.91
N GLN A 258 -7.98 -20.62 -44.46
CA GLN A 258 -8.92 -19.92 -45.34
C GLN A 258 -8.20 -19.01 -46.34
N PHE A 259 -7.19 -18.27 -45.89
CA PHE A 259 -6.39 -17.41 -46.77
C PHE A 259 -5.62 -18.22 -47.82
N LEU A 260 -5.01 -19.34 -47.43
CA LEU A 260 -4.33 -20.25 -48.37
C LEU A 260 -5.32 -20.85 -49.40
N THR A 261 -6.50 -21.26 -48.95
CA THR A 261 -7.55 -21.83 -49.81
C THR A 261 -8.07 -20.78 -50.81
N PHE A 262 -8.28 -19.55 -50.36
CA PHE A 262 -8.68 -18.43 -51.22
C PHE A 262 -7.58 -18.09 -52.25
N SER A 263 -6.32 -18.04 -51.82
CA SER A 263 -5.17 -17.78 -52.71
C SER A 263 -4.96 -18.87 -53.76
N LEU A 264 -5.32 -20.13 -53.46
CA LEU A 264 -5.24 -21.25 -54.40
C LEU A 264 -6.48 -21.33 -55.33
N SER A 265 -7.62 -20.77 -54.90
CA SER A 265 -8.88 -20.78 -55.66
C SER A 265 -9.10 -19.51 -56.50
N ALA A 266 -8.24 -18.50 -56.41
CA ALA A 266 -8.37 -17.27 -57.19
C ALA A 266 -8.05 -17.53 -58.68
N PRO A 267 -8.97 -17.25 -59.62
CA PRO A 267 -8.67 -17.38 -61.05
C PRO A 267 -7.60 -16.36 -61.45
N ARG A 268 -6.61 -16.81 -62.25
CA ARG A 268 -5.58 -15.96 -62.86
C ARG A 268 -6.18 -14.93 -63.82
#